data_AF-A0A392SCQ3-F1
#
_entry.id   AF-A0A392SCQ3-F1
#
_cell.length_a   1.000
_cell.length_b   1.000
_cell.length_c   1.000
_cell.angle_alpha   90.00
_cell.angle_beta   90.00
_cell.angle_gamma   90.00
#
_symmetry.space_group_name_H-M   'P 1'
#
loop_
_entity.id
_entity.type
_entity.pdbx_description
1 polymer ?
#
loop_
_entity_poly.entity_id
_entity_poly.type
_entity_poly.pdbx_seq_one_letter_code
_entity_poly.pdbx_strand_id
1 'polypeptide(L)'
;KHEAKKEEIAAIERNPSLKGKTRKEMGLLEYTGVQIRSNICGMNMAFSPIHFNALLGLPNSGIELDVFEKDTRYRDDLLHLICTDFKLKGKVKGLTDECRVLFKIIL
;
A
#
# COMPACT_ATOMS: atom_id res chain seq x y z
N LYS A 1 -10.16 2.43 5.25
CA LYS A 1 -11.52 2.26 5.84
C LYS A 1 -12.54 1.63 4.89
N HIS A 2 -12.60 2.00 3.61
CA HIS A 2 -13.61 1.49 2.68
C HIS A 2 -13.50 -0.03 2.39
N GLU A 3 -12.27 -0.54 2.23
CA GLU A 3 -12.03 -1.98 1.99
C GLU A 3 -12.41 -2.87 3.18
N ALA A 4 -12.10 -2.44 4.41
CA ALA A 4 -12.49 -3.15 5.62
C ALA A 4 -14.01 -3.33 5.71
N LYS A 5 -14.78 -2.29 5.36
CA LYS A 5 -16.25 -2.38 5.28
C LYS A 5 -16.72 -3.33 4.19
N LYS A 6 -16.06 -3.36 3.03
CA LYS A 6 -16.39 -4.33 1.95
C LYS A 6 -16.16 -5.77 2.39
N GLU A 7 -15.07 -6.03 3.11
CA GLU A 7 -14.76 -7.35 3.66
C GLU A 7 -15.78 -7.80 4.71
N GLU A 8 -16.23 -6.90 5.58
CA GLU A 8 -17.34 -7.16 6.53
C GLU A 8 -18.63 -7.51 5.79
N ILE A 9 -19.00 -6.74 4.77
CA ILE A 9 -20.21 -6.98 3.98
C ILE A 9 -20.11 -8.36 3.30
N ALA A 10 -18.99 -8.67 2.67
CA ALA A 10 -18.78 -9.97 2.02
C ALA A 10 -18.82 -11.14 3.03
N ALA A 11 -18.32 -10.95 4.25
CA ALA A 11 -18.40 -11.96 5.30
C ALA A 11 -19.86 -12.18 5.75
N ILE A 12 -20.64 -11.10 5.90
CA ILE A 12 -22.07 -11.17 6.25
C ILE A 12 -22.90 -11.81 5.12
N GLU A 13 -22.58 -11.52 3.85
CA GLU A 13 -23.23 -12.15 2.70
C GLU A 13 -22.98 -13.66 2.66
N ARG A 14 -21.75 -14.09 2.98
CA ARG A 14 -21.40 -15.52 3.09
C ARG A 14 -22.03 -16.18 4.32
N ASN A 15 -22.16 -15.46 5.42
CA ASN A 15 -22.76 -15.96 6.66
C ASN A 15 -23.62 -14.87 7.35
N PRO A 16 -24.94 -14.87 7.13
CA PRO A 16 -25.84 -13.85 7.68
C PRO A 16 -25.85 -13.75 9.22
N SER A 17 -25.47 -14.82 9.93
CA SER A 17 -25.37 -14.84 11.40
C SER A 17 -24.27 -13.93 11.97
N LEU A 18 -23.38 -13.43 11.10
CA LEU A 18 -22.35 -12.48 11.47
C LEU A 18 -22.88 -11.04 11.59
N LYS A 19 -24.10 -10.76 11.14
CA LYS A 19 -24.69 -9.41 11.23
C LYS A 19 -24.75 -8.93 12.68
N GLY A 20 -24.17 -7.75 12.94
CA GLY A 20 -24.11 -7.15 14.28
C GLY A 20 -22.92 -7.60 15.14
N LYS A 21 -22.11 -8.57 14.68
CA LYS A 21 -20.86 -8.95 15.35
C LYS A 21 -19.74 -7.96 15.04
N THR A 22 -18.76 -7.90 15.92
CA THR A 22 -17.52 -7.16 15.70
C THR A 22 -16.62 -7.88 14.68
N ARG A 23 -15.69 -7.17 14.03
CA ARG A 23 -14.73 -7.77 13.06
C ARG A 23 -14.00 -8.97 13.65
N LYS A 24 -13.54 -8.85 14.90
CA LYS A 24 -12.82 -9.91 15.60
C LYS A 24 -13.69 -11.16 15.78
N GLU A 25 -14.96 -10.98 16.12
CA GLU A 25 -15.94 -12.08 16.22
C GLU A 25 -16.32 -12.70 14.87
N MET A 26 -16.13 -11.95 13.77
CA MET A 26 -16.24 -12.46 12.40
C MET A 26 -14.98 -13.20 11.92
N GLY A 27 -13.92 -13.27 12.75
CA GLY A 27 -12.61 -13.79 12.34
C GLY A 27 -11.84 -12.87 11.38
N LEU A 28 -12.29 -11.61 11.24
CA LEU A 28 -11.63 -10.61 10.43
C LEU A 28 -10.59 -9.85 11.26
N LEU A 29 -9.48 -9.48 10.64
CA LEU A 29 -8.44 -8.68 11.28
C LEU A 29 -9.00 -7.31 11.69
N GLU A 30 -8.61 -6.84 12.88
CA GLU A 30 -8.92 -5.48 13.33
C GLU A 30 -8.33 -4.45 12.36
N TYR A 31 -9.11 -3.41 12.06
CA TYR A 31 -8.63 -2.33 11.20
C TYR A 31 -7.71 -1.41 12.01
N THR A 32 -6.39 -1.57 11.85
CA THR A 32 -5.39 -0.70 12.48
C THR A 32 -4.94 0.46 11.58
N GLY A 33 -5.36 0.48 10.32
CA GLY A 33 -4.96 1.47 9.34
C GLY A 33 -5.03 0.92 7.91
N VAL A 34 -4.63 1.74 6.94
CA VAL A 34 -4.43 1.26 5.57
C VAL A 34 -3.17 0.42 5.53
N GLN A 35 -3.26 -0.77 4.95
CA GLN A 35 -2.15 -1.70 4.82
C GLN A 35 -2.13 -2.28 3.40
N ILE A 36 -0.93 -2.44 2.85
CA ILE A 36 -0.71 -3.20 1.62
C ILE A 36 -0.52 -4.65 2.03
N ARG A 37 -1.41 -5.53 1.58
CA ARG A 37 -1.28 -6.98 1.81
C ARG A 37 -0.80 -7.64 0.53
N SER A 38 0.24 -8.47 0.64
CA SER A 38 0.82 -9.16 -0.51
C SER A 38 1.16 -10.61 -0.13
N ASN A 39 1.09 -11.51 -1.12
CA ASN A 39 1.61 -12.88 -0.99
C ASN A 39 2.87 -13.00 -1.84
N ILE A 40 4.02 -13.20 -1.20
CA ILE A 40 5.28 -13.40 -1.90
C ILE A 40 5.77 -14.80 -1.58
N CYS A 41 5.83 -15.66 -2.60
CA CYS A 41 6.27 -17.05 -2.48
C CYS A 41 5.52 -17.83 -1.37
N GLY A 42 4.21 -17.63 -1.23
CA GLY A 42 3.39 -18.30 -0.22
C GLY A 42 3.41 -17.62 1.16
N MET A 43 4.23 -16.59 1.36
CA MET A 43 4.27 -15.82 2.61
C MET A 43 3.31 -14.64 2.53
N ASN A 44 2.33 -14.62 3.44
CA ASN A 44 1.42 -13.49 3.58
C ASN A 44 2.11 -12.37 4.36
N MET A 45 2.28 -11.22 3.72
CA MET A 45 2.89 -10.03 4.32
C MET A 45 1.91 -8.87 4.35
N ALA A 46 2.03 -8.04 5.39
CA ALA A 46 1.26 -6.82 5.56
C ALA A 46 2.19 -5.63 5.81
N PHE A 47 2.14 -4.64 4.92
CA PHE A 47 2.92 -3.41 5.02
C PHE A 47 2.02 -2.25 5.44
N SER A 48 2.43 -1.53 6.49
CA SER A 48 1.76 -0.30 6.91
C SER A 48 2.73 0.89 6.78
N PRO A 49 2.25 2.14 6.84
CA PRO A 49 3.10 3.32 6.71
C PRO A 49 4.34 3.31 7.63
N ILE A 50 4.23 2.71 8.83
CA ILE A 50 5.37 2.61 9.76
C ILE A 50 6.54 1.80 9.19
N HIS A 51 6.28 0.78 8.38
CA HIS A 51 7.32 -0.05 7.77
C HIS A 51 8.09 0.75 6.71
N PHE A 52 7.41 1.62 5.96
CA PHE A 52 8.04 2.51 5.00
C PHE A 52 8.86 3.60 5.69
N ASN A 53 8.35 4.20 6.77
CA ASN A 53 9.11 5.18 7.55
C ASN A 53 10.39 4.58 8.13
N ALA A 54 10.30 3.35 8.68
CA ALA A 54 11.47 2.63 9.19
C ALA A 54 12.48 2.30 8.08
N LEU A 55 12.01 1.82 6.92
CA LEU A 55 12.86 1.51 5.77
C LEU A 55 13.61 2.74 5.24
N LEU A 56 12.93 3.88 5.20
CA LEU A 56 13.48 5.13 4.66
C LEU A 56 14.25 5.95 5.70
N GLY A 57 14.31 5.49 6.95
CA GLY A 57 14.91 6.25 8.06
C GLY A 57 14.24 7.60 8.29
N LEU A 58 12.96 7.74 7.94
CA LEU A 58 12.24 9.00 8.00
C LEU A 58 11.67 9.19 9.42
N PRO A 59 12.12 10.22 10.17
CA PRO A 59 11.46 10.58 11.41
C PRO A 59 10.04 11.06 11.09
N ASN A 60 9.06 10.62 11.89
CA ASN A 60 7.69 11.07 11.74
C ASN A 60 7.61 12.56 12.12
N SER A 61 7.61 13.44 11.12
CA SER A 61 7.53 14.88 11.28
C SER A 61 6.09 15.43 11.31
N GLY A 62 5.08 14.56 11.16
CA GLY A 62 3.67 14.95 11.08
C GLY A 62 3.28 15.65 9.76
N ILE A 63 4.19 15.72 8.79
CA ILE A 63 3.91 16.31 7.47
C ILE A 63 3.16 15.29 6.62
N GLU A 64 1.95 15.65 6.17
CA GLU A 64 1.16 14.83 5.26
C GLU A 64 1.73 14.91 3.85
N LEU A 65 1.96 13.77 3.19
CA LEU A 65 2.51 13.74 1.81
C LEU A 65 1.58 14.42 0.79
N ASP A 66 0.27 14.46 1.07
CA ASP A 66 -0.74 15.08 0.20
C ASP A 66 -0.48 16.58 -0.04
N VAL A 67 0.20 17.28 0.88
CA VAL A 67 0.58 18.68 0.65
C VAL A 67 1.54 18.87 -0.52
N PHE A 68 2.21 17.80 -0.96
CA PHE A 68 3.13 17.79 -2.10
C PHE A 68 2.49 17.22 -3.38
N GLU A 69 1.22 16.81 -3.38
CA GLU A 69 0.58 16.15 -4.55
C GLU A 69 0.69 17.00 -5.83
N LYS A 70 0.49 18.32 -5.68
CA LYS A 70 0.59 19.30 -6.77
C LYS A 70 1.98 19.90 -6.92
N ASP A 71 2.91 19.56 -6.03
CA ASP A 71 4.28 20.05 -6.07
C ASP A 71 5.06 19.28 -7.14
N THR A 72 5.36 19.97 -8.24
CA THR A 72 6.08 19.37 -9.36
C THR A 72 7.59 19.54 -9.26
N ARG A 73 8.09 20.26 -8.24
CA ARG A 73 9.51 20.65 -8.14
C ARG A 73 10.47 19.47 -8.17
N TYR A 74 10.06 18.34 -7.60
CA TYR A 74 10.90 17.14 -7.48
C TYR A 74 10.57 16.07 -8.52
N ARG A 75 9.64 16.32 -9.46
CA ARG A 75 9.15 15.28 -10.38
C ARG A 75 10.23 14.75 -11.30
N ASP A 76 11.07 15.63 -11.84
CA ASP A 76 12.13 15.21 -12.76
C ASP A 76 13.23 14.44 -12.02
N ASP A 77 13.63 14.91 -10.84
CA ASP A 77 14.60 14.20 -9.99
C ASP A 77 14.10 12.80 -9.58
N LEU A 78 12.83 12.71 -9.16
CA LEU A 78 12.17 11.42 -8.86
C LEU A 78 12.15 10.52 -10.09
N LEU A 79 11.87 11.08 -11.27
CA LEU A 79 11.86 10.32 -12.51
C LEU A 79 13.24 9.76 -12.84
N HIS A 80 14.30 10.54 -12.63
CA HIS A 80 15.70 10.10 -12.78
C HIS A 80 16.09 9.01 -11.79
N LEU A 81 15.56 9.07 -10.57
CA LEU A 81 15.82 8.06 -9.55
C LEU A 81 15.10 6.73 -9.85
N ILE A 82 13.89 6.80 -10.39
CA ILE A 82 12.99 5.64 -10.56
C ILE A 82 13.19 4.93 -11.91
N CYS A 83 13.58 5.67 -12.96
CA CYS A 83 13.68 5.14 -14.32
C CYS A 83 15.13 4.94 -14.76
N THR A 84 15.45 3.75 -15.25
CA THR A 84 16.73 3.45 -15.92
C THR A 84 16.72 3.92 -17.37
N ASP A 85 15.54 3.99 -18.01
CA ASP A 85 15.37 4.49 -19.37
C ASP A 85 14.13 5.39 -19.46
N PHE A 86 14.36 6.67 -19.71
CA PHE A 86 13.32 7.68 -19.87
C PHE A 86 12.39 7.45 -21.06
N LYS A 87 12.87 6.80 -22.11
CA LYS A 87 12.03 6.41 -23.26
C LYS A 87 10.99 5.36 -22.87
N LEU A 88 11.22 4.67 -21.75
CA LEU A 88 10.35 3.65 -21.19
C LEU A 88 9.58 4.14 -19.96
N LYS A 89 9.49 5.47 -19.75
CA LYS A 89 8.69 6.08 -18.68
C LYS A 89 7.28 5.48 -18.62
N GLY A 90 6.87 5.07 -17.42
CA GLY A 90 5.57 4.45 -17.17
C GLY A 90 5.47 2.97 -17.58
N LYS A 91 6.56 2.35 -18.03
CA LYS A 91 6.64 0.89 -18.27
C LYS A 91 7.51 0.25 -17.18
N VAL A 92 7.06 -0.89 -16.64
CA VAL A 92 7.82 -1.65 -15.62
C VAL A 92 9.25 -1.95 -16.07
N LYS A 93 9.45 -2.31 -17.34
CA LYS A 93 10.78 -2.55 -17.93
C LYS A 93 11.69 -1.31 -17.96
N GLY A 94 11.16 -0.10 -17.79
CA GLY A 94 11.93 1.13 -17.71
C GLY A 94 12.32 1.54 -16.29
N LEU A 95 11.84 0.82 -15.27
CA LEU A 95 12.12 1.10 -13.87
C LEU A 95 13.41 0.42 -13.39
N THR A 96 14.02 0.95 -12.33
CA THR A 96 15.07 0.26 -11.56
C THR A 96 14.54 -1.05 -10.97
N ASP A 97 15.43 -1.99 -10.66
CA ASP A 97 15.02 -3.31 -10.17
C ASP A 97 14.27 -3.22 -8.83
N GLU A 98 14.67 -2.32 -7.94
CA GLU A 98 13.99 -2.04 -6.68
C GLU A 98 12.57 -1.53 -6.93
N CYS A 99 12.41 -0.58 -7.86
CA CYS A 99 11.10 -0.04 -8.22
C CYS A 99 10.22 -1.05 -8.95
N ARG A 100 10.80 -2.01 -9.71
CA ARG A 100 10.05 -3.13 -10.30
C ARG A 100 9.50 -4.07 -9.23
N VAL A 101 10.29 -4.36 -8.20
CA VAL A 101 9.85 -5.17 -7.05
C VAL A 101 8.72 -4.45 -6.32
N LEU A 102 8.88 -3.17 -6.02
CA LEU A 102 7.83 -2.37 -5.37
C LEU A 102 6.55 -2.31 -6.20
N PHE A 103 6.65 -2.14 -7.53
CA PHE A 103 5.50 -2.15 -8.42
C PHE A 103 4.71 -3.47 -8.32
N LYS A 104 5.39 -4.62 -8.21
CA LYS A 104 4.74 -5.93 -8.01
C LYS A 104 4.15 -6.14 -6.61
N ILE A 105 4.61 -5.39 -5.61
CA ILE A 105 4.10 -5.48 -4.23
C ILE A 105 2.85 -4.60 -4.08
N ILE A 106 2.84 -3.44 -4.74
CA ILE A 106 1.79 -2.42 -4.63
C ILE A 106 0.60 -2.72 -5.55
N LEU A 107 0.82 -3.32 -6.73
CA LEU A 107 -0.20 -3.67 -7.72
C LEU A 107 -0.36 -5.19 -7.84
#